data_AF-A0A9D4U550-F1
#
_entry.id   AF-A0A9D4U550-F1
#
_cell.length_a   1.000
_cell.length_b   1.000
_cell.length_c   1.000
_cell.angle_alpha   90.00
_cell.angle_beta   90.00
_cell.angle_gamma   90.00
#
_symmetry.space_group_name_H-M   'P 1'
#
loop_
_entity.id
_entity.type
_entity.pdbx_description
1 polymer ?
#
loop_
_entity_poly.entity_id
_entity_poly.type
_entity_poly.pdbx_seq_one_letter_code
_entity_poly.pdbx_strand_id
1 'polypeptide(L)'
;MDTMMQQLLSKEVLHEPMKELYEKYPNWLEVNKSSLSDEDFRRYSRQYEYIKELCGVYESTPDDFSRIVDIMQKMQTCGQPPDDLVQELGP
;
A
#
# COMPACT_ATOMS: atom_id res chain seq x y z
N MET A 1 -19.06 8.09 -5.32
CA MET A 1 -17.95 7.12 -5.37
C MET A 1 -18.36 6.11 -6.41
N ASP A 2 -17.59 5.97 -7.48
CA ASP A 2 -17.94 5.08 -8.60
C ASP A 2 -17.98 3.62 -8.15
N THR A 3 -19.01 2.87 -8.56
CA THR A 3 -19.19 1.44 -8.21
C THR A 3 -17.99 0.60 -8.63
N MET A 4 -17.32 0.97 -9.72
CA MET A 4 -16.08 0.33 -10.18
C MET A 4 -14.92 0.54 -9.20
N MET A 5 -14.78 1.74 -8.63
CA MET A 5 -13.74 2.04 -7.64
C MET A 5 -13.98 1.24 -6.36
N GLN A 6 -15.22 1.09 -5.93
CA GLN A 6 -15.55 0.30 -4.73
C GLN A 6 -15.22 -1.18 -4.90
N GLN A 7 -15.48 -1.75 -6.08
CA GLN A 7 -15.12 -3.14 -6.37
C GLN A 7 -13.61 -3.34 -6.39
N LEU A 8 -12.87 -2.45 -7.05
CA LEU A 8 -11.41 -2.51 -7.10
C LEU A 8 -10.77 -2.41 -5.70
N LEU A 9 -11.31 -1.54 -4.85
CA LEU A 9 -10.81 -1.32 -3.50
C LEU A 9 -11.42 -2.28 -2.46
N SER A 10 -12.24 -3.24 -2.89
CA SER A 10 -12.82 -4.22 -1.97
C SER A 10 -11.74 -5.12 -1.38
N LYS A 11 -12.03 -5.68 -0.19
CA LYS A 11 -11.15 -6.67 0.44
C LYS A 11 -10.84 -7.84 -0.50
N GLU A 12 -11.84 -8.31 -1.24
CA GLU A 12 -11.71 -9.47 -2.13
C GLU A 12 -10.68 -9.25 -3.25
N VAL A 13 -10.53 -8.01 -3.71
CA VAL A 13 -9.63 -7.67 -4.81
C VAL A 13 -8.27 -7.19 -4.31
N LEU A 14 -8.26 -6.31 -3.31
CA LEU A 14 -7.06 -5.56 -2.97
C LEU A 14 -6.35 -6.08 -1.72
N HIS A 15 -7.00 -6.85 -0.85
CA HIS A 15 -6.40 -7.22 0.43
C HIS A 15 -5.17 -8.11 0.27
N GLU A 16 -5.25 -9.14 -0.58
CA GLU A 16 -4.16 -10.09 -0.81
C GLU A 16 -2.91 -9.41 -1.38
N PRO A 17 -2.97 -8.63 -2.48
CA PRO A 17 -1.78 -7.93 -2.98
C PRO A 17 -1.22 -6.90 -1.99
N MET A 18 -2.08 -6.22 -1.22
CA MET A 18 -1.61 -5.28 -0.19
C MET A 18 -0.93 -6.00 0.99
N LYS A 19 -1.39 -7.20 1.34
CA LYS A 19 -0.78 -8.03 2.38
C LYS A 19 0.58 -8.55 1.95
N GLU A 20 0.72 -9.00 0.70
CA GLU A 20 2.03 -9.39 0.15
C GLU A 20 3.01 -8.22 0.16
N LEU A 21 2.56 -7.02 -0.23
CA LEU A 21 3.37 -5.81 -0.09
C LEU A 21 3.76 -5.55 1.36
N TYR A 22 2.80 -5.60 2.29
CA TYR A 22 3.06 -5.40 3.72
C TYR A 22 4.15 -6.32 4.27
N GLU A 23 4.21 -7.57 3.82
CA GLU A 23 5.20 -8.55 4.26
C GLU A 23 6.59 -8.29 3.66
N LYS A 24 6.67 -7.85 2.40
CA LYS A 24 7.94 -7.64 1.67
C LYS A 24 8.57 -6.26 1.93
N TYR A 25 7.75 -5.23 2.11
CA TYR A 25 8.19 -3.83 2.17
C TYR A 25 9.28 -3.56 3.22
N PRO A 26 9.19 -4.07 4.46
CA PRO A 26 10.19 -3.79 5.49
C PRO A 26 11.59 -4.26 5.10
N ASN A 27 11.68 -5.46 4.52
CA ASN A 27 12.95 -5.99 4.06
C ASN A 27 13.51 -5.18 2.89
N TRP A 28 12.65 -4.79 1.93
CA TRP A 28 13.06 -3.95 0.82
C TRP A 28 13.60 -2.59 1.29
N LEU A 29 12.94 -1.94 2.26
CA LEU A 29 13.41 -0.69 2.85
C LEU A 29 14.78 -0.84 3.52
N GLU A 30 14.99 -1.94 4.24
CA GLU A 30 16.26 -2.20 4.94
C GLU A 30 17.42 -2.42 3.95
N VAL A 31 17.20 -3.25 2.93
CA VAL A 31 18.18 -3.55 1.88
C VAL A 31 18.53 -2.29 1.05
N ASN A 32 17.54 -1.45 0.74
CA ASN A 32 17.73 -0.30 -0.13
C ASN A 32 18.12 0.99 0.61
N LYS A 33 18.12 0.99 1.95
CA LYS A 33 18.34 2.20 2.77
C LYS A 33 19.60 3.00 2.39
N SER A 34 20.69 2.33 2.03
CA SER A 34 21.95 2.99 1.65
C SER A 34 21.94 3.57 0.24
N SER A 35 21.07 3.06 -0.63
CA SER A 35 20.97 3.44 -2.04
C SER A 35 19.90 4.50 -2.29
N LEU A 36 18.97 4.66 -1.36
CA LEU A 36 17.89 5.63 -1.43
C LEU A 36 18.33 7.01 -0.94
N SER A 37 17.75 8.05 -1.53
CA SER A 37 17.79 9.39 -0.94
C SER A 37 16.97 9.42 0.36
N ASP A 38 17.28 10.37 1.25
CA ASP A 38 16.47 10.58 2.47
C ASP A 38 15.00 10.88 2.15
N GLU A 39 14.74 11.55 1.03
CA GLU A 39 13.39 11.86 0.57
C GLU A 39 12.64 10.59 0.13
N ASP A 40 13.26 9.77 -0.71
CA ASP A 40 12.66 8.51 -1.16
C ASP A 40 12.46 7.53 0.00
N PHE A 41 13.44 7.41 0.90
CA PHE A 41 13.32 6.55 2.08
C PHE A 41 12.13 6.97 2.96
N ARG A 42 11.94 8.27 3.21
CA ARG A 42 10.79 8.79 3.95
C ARG A 42 9.48 8.52 3.22
N ARG A 43 9.46 8.75 1.91
CA ARG A 43 8.28 8.53 1.07
C ARG A 43 7.85 7.07 1.08
N TYR A 44 8.77 6.14 0.85
CA TYR A 44 8.51 4.70 0.86
C TYR A 44 8.17 4.17 2.27
N SER A 45 8.81 4.68 3.31
CA SER A 45 8.42 4.37 4.69
C SER A 45 6.97 4.81 4.97
N ARG A 46 6.57 5.98 4.46
CA ARG A 46 5.20 6.47 4.61
C ARG A 46 4.18 5.64 3.84
N GLN A 47 4.53 5.18 2.64
CA GLN A 47 3.69 4.24 1.89
C GLN A 47 3.48 2.94 2.66
N TYR A 48 4.54 2.36 3.24
CA TYR A 48 4.45 1.16 4.07
C TYR A 48 3.47 1.33 5.24
N GLU A 49 3.52 2.45 5.96
CA GLU A 49 2.58 2.72 7.05
C GLU A 49 1.12 2.73 6.57
N TYR A 50 0.84 3.28 5.39
CA TYR A 50 -0.51 3.25 4.82
C TYR A 50 -0.93 1.84 4.36
N ILE A 51 -0.01 1.04 3.82
CA ILE A 51 -0.29 -0.35 3.44
C ILE A 51 -0.65 -1.15 4.70
N LYS A 52 0.13 -1.00 5.77
CA LYS A 52 -0.14 -1.61 7.08
C LYS A 52 -1.51 -1.19 7.64
N GLU A 53 -1.81 0.10 7.58
CA GLU A 53 -3.12 0.62 8.02
C GLU A 53 -4.26 0.02 7.20
N LEU A 54 -4.10 -0.04 5.87
CA LEU A 54 -5.09 -0.60 4.95
C LEU A 54 -5.36 -2.09 5.22
N CYS A 55 -4.31 -2.89 5.39
CA CYS A 55 -4.45 -4.29 5.81
C CYS A 55 -5.22 -4.40 7.13
N GLY A 56 -4.91 -3.56 8.11
CA GLY A 56 -5.64 -3.52 9.39
C GLY A 56 -7.13 -3.19 9.22
N VAL A 57 -7.47 -2.26 8.33
CA VAL A 57 -8.87 -1.91 8.01
C VAL A 57 -9.57 -3.10 7.34
N TYR A 58 -8.92 -3.78 6.40
CA TYR A 58 -9.48 -4.98 5.78
C TYR A 58 -9.72 -6.12 6.79
N GLU A 59 -8.89 -6.25 7.82
CA GLU A 59 -9.05 -7.28 8.85
C GLU A 59 -10.12 -6.93 9.90
N SER A 60 -10.33 -5.65 10.19
CA SER A 60 -11.21 -5.20 11.28
C SER A 60 -12.55 -4.63 10.82
N THR A 61 -12.54 -3.71 9.86
CA THR A 61 -13.72 -2.98 9.36
C THR A 61 -13.72 -2.92 7.83
N PRO A 62 -13.82 -4.07 7.14
CA PRO A 62 -13.65 -4.15 5.68
C PRO A 62 -14.73 -3.41 4.87
N ASP A 63 -15.87 -3.12 5.48
CA ASP A 63 -16.97 -2.37 4.87
C ASP A 63 -16.83 -0.84 5.04
N ASP A 64 -15.81 -0.36 5.77
CA ASP A 64 -15.51 1.08 5.90
C ASP A 64 -14.78 1.60 4.65
N PHE A 65 -15.54 1.68 3.56
CA PHE A 65 -15.04 2.20 2.28
C PHE A 65 -14.58 3.65 2.38
N SER A 66 -15.14 4.44 3.30
CA SER A 66 -14.68 5.82 3.51
C SER A 66 -13.23 5.83 4.01
N ARG A 67 -12.89 4.95 4.96
CA ARG A 67 -11.53 4.82 5.47
C ARG A 67 -10.58 4.22 4.44
N ILE A 68 -11.01 3.18 3.72
CA ILE A 68 -10.22 2.56 2.64
C ILE A 68 -9.84 3.59 1.59
N VAL A 69 -10.81 4.40 1.12
CA VAL A 69 -10.56 5.44 0.11
C VAL A 69 -9.64 6.54 0.63
N ASP A 70 -9.82 7.00 1.86
CA ASP A 70 -8.94 8.00 2.49
C ASP A 70 -7.48 7.51 2.56
N ILE A 71 -7.26 6.25 2.96
CA ILE A 71 -5.91 5.66 3.00
C ILE A 71 -5.31 5.57 1.60
N MET A 72 -6.07 5.09 0.62
CA MET A 72 -5.59 4.98 -0.77
C MET A 72 -5.24 6.35 -1.38
N GLN A 73 -6.05 7.38 -1.11
CA GLN A 73 -5.74 8.75 -1.56
C GLN A 73 -4.46 9.27 -0.90
N LYS A 74 -4.29 9.07 0.40
CA LYS A 74 -3.06 9.43 1.12
C LYS A 74 -1.85 8.68 0.58
N MET A 75 -1.99 7.39 0.26
CA MET A 75 -0.94 6.59 -0.35
C MET A 75 -0.52 7.15 -1.71
N GLN A 76 -1.47 7.58 -2.55
CA GLN A 76 -1.18 8.24 -3.83
C GLN A 76 -0.39 9.56 -3.66
N THR A 77 -0.60 10.31 -2.57
CA THR A 77 0.20 11.53 -2.30
C THR A 77 1.66 11.23 -2.00
N CYS A 78 1.98 9.99 -1.59
CA CYS A 78 3.36 9.53 -1.46
C CYS A 78 3.98 9.12 -2.81
N GLY A 79 3.33 9.34 -3.95
CA GLY A 79 3.86 8.94 -5.25
C GLY A 79 3.81 7.44 -5.51
N GLN A 80 4.55 6.99 -6.52
CA GLN A 80 4.54 5.60 -6.96
C GLN A 80 5.25 4.68 -5.95
N PRO A 81 4.76 3.44 -5.77
CA PRO A 81 5.48 2.40 -5.05
C PRO A 81 6.78 1.99 -5.75
N PRO A 82 7.74 1.36 -5.04
CA PRO A 82 8.97 0.87 -5.63
C PRO A 82 8.70 -0.15 -6.75
N ASP A 83 9.26 0.08 -7.93
CA ASP A 83 9.03 -0.77 -9.11
C ASP A 83 9.36 -2.24 -8.85
N ASP A 84 10.45 -2.52 -8.12
CA ASP A 84 10.85 -3.89 -7.77
C ASP A 84 9.77 -4.63 -6.98
N LEU A 85 9.15 -3.95 -6.02
CA LEU A 85 8.08 -4.53 -5.19
C LEU A 85 6.81 -4.76 -6.01
N VAL A 86 6.49 -3.84 -6.93
CA VAL A 86 5.28 -3.95 -7.78
C VAL A 86 5.43 -5.07 -8.80
N GLN A 87 6.60 -5.21 -9.41
CA GLN A 87 6.87 -6.27 -10.40
C GLN A 87 6.74 -7.67 -9.78
N GLU A 88 7.04 -7.81 -8.49
CA GLU A 88 6.89 -9.08 -7.78
C GLU A 88 5.44 -9.48 -7.48
N LEU A 89 4.47 -8.56 -7.54
CA LEU A 89 3.05 -8.85 -7.32
C LEU A 89 2.34 -9.38 -8.57
N GLY A 90 3.02 -9.38 -9.72
CA GLY A 90 2.49 -9.83 -11.00
C GLY A 90 1.82 -8.73 -11.84
N PRO A 91 1.47 -9.05 -13.10
CA PRO A 91 0.77 -8.15 -14.02
C PRO A 91 -0.73 -8.01 -13.70
#